data_AF-A0A2A5T1R1-F1
#
_entry.id   AF-A0A2A5T1R1-F1
#
_cell.length_a   1.000
_cell.length_b   1.000
_cell.length_c   1.000
_cell.angle_alpha   90.00
_cell.angle_beta   90.00
_cell.angle_gamma   90.00
#
_symmetry.space_group_name_H-M   'P 1'
#
loop_
_entity.id
_entity.type
_entity.pdbx_description
1 polymer ?
#
loop_
_entity_poly.entity_id
_entity_poly.type
_entity_poly.pdbx_seq_one_letter_code
_entity_poly.pdbx_strand_id
1 'polypeptide(L)'
;MTSDYAQNMTDTSKLFDVLTQLKKKYGIESGTFDANQSNSIDAGTLYISPDDIEHCFDKEGKQLALLSIFVHQGKIAHSEIIKLIEKTGLFSAEIVERNNIKNQSRIVLSSTSS
;
A
#
# COMPACT_ATOMS: atom_id res chain seq x y z
N MET A 1 12.32 -11.12 31.48
CA MET A 1 11.66 -11.73 30.30
C MET A 1 10.91 -10.62 29.60
N THR A 2 11.59 -9.88 28.75
CA THR A 2 11.02 -8.71 28.07
C THR A 2 10.83 -9.13 26.64
N SER A 3 9.57 -9.23 26.24
CA SER A 3 9.13 -9.94 25.06
C SER A 3 9.73 -9.38 23.77
N ASP A 4 10.35 -10.27 23.00
CA ASP A 4 10.95 -10.09 21.67
C ASP A 4 9.85 -9.86 20.60
N TYR A 5 8.90 -8.95 20.84
CA TYR A 5 7.83 -8.62 19.89
C TYR A 5 8.33 -7.83 18.66
N ALA A 6 9.65 -7.65 18.51
CA ALA A 6 10.28 -7.12 17.29
C ALA A 6 10.68 -8.23 16.29
N GLN A 7 10.24 -9.47 16.50
CA GLN A 7 10.63 -10.61 15.66
C GLN A 7 9.73 -10.70 14.40
N ASN A 8 10.25 -10.17 13.30
CA ASN A 8 9.89 -10.49 11.89
C ASN A 8 8.44 -10.24 11.46
N MET A 9 8.06 -8.96 11.30
CA MET A 9 6.92 -8.60 10.44
C MET A 9 7.29 -8.82 8.96
N THR A 10 6.47 -9.58 8.23
CA THR A 10 6.58 -9.75 6.78
C THR A 10 6.20 -8.46 6.04
N ASP A 11 6.66 -8.25 4.81
CA ASP A 11 6.31 -7.05 4.02
C ASP A 11 4.78 -6.96 3.84
N THR A 12 4.07 -8.08 3.69
CA THR A 12 2.60 -8.08 3.64
C THR A 12 1.97 -7.50 4.92
N SER A 13 2.47 -7.91 6.10
CA SER A 13 1.94 -7.39 7.37
C SER A 13 2.23 -5.90 7.54
N LYS A 14 3.44 -5.45 7.18
CA LYS A 14 3.80 -4.03 7.16
C LYS A 14 2.92 -3.23 6.21
N LEU A 15 2.52 -3.80 5.06
CA LEU A 15 1.63 -3.13 4.11
C LEU A 15 0.24 -2.87 4.71
N PHE A 16 -0.33 -3.83 5.45
CA PHE A 16 -1.57 -3.60 6.18
C PHE A 16 -1.43 -2.54 7.27
N ASP A 17 -0.27 -2.49 7.93
CA ASP A 17 0.05 -1.42 8.88
C ASP A 17 0.17 -0.05 8.19
N VAL A 18 0.72 0.02 6.97
CA VAL A 18 0.72 1.24 6.16
C VAL A 18 -0.71 1.73 5.94
N LEU A 19 -1.60 0.89 5.40
CA LEU A 19 -3.01 1.26 5.14
C LEU A 19 -3.69 1.75 6.44
N THR A 20 -3.45 1.05 7.54
CA THR A 20 -3.97 1.43 8.86
C THR A 20 -3.46 2.80 9.32
N GLN A 21 -2.15 3.07 9.15
CA GLN A 21 -1.55 4.35 9.51
C GLN A 21 -2.02 5.49 8.60
N LEU A 22 -2.18 5.26 7.30
CA LEU A 22 -2.73 6.24 6.36
C LEU A 22 -4.08 6.76 6.83
N LYS A 23 -4.96 5.85 7.24
CA LYS A 23 -6.27 6.20 7.79
C LYS A 23 -6.15 6.89 9.15
N LYS A 24 -5.50 6.26 10.13
CA LYS A 24 -5.50 6.73 11.52
C LYS A 24 -4.68 7.99 11.75
N LYS A 25 -3.53 8.12 11.09
CA LYS A 25 -2.54 9.18 11.33
C LYS A 25 -2.62 10.31 10.32
N TYR A 26 -2.94 9.99 9.06
CA TYR A 26 -2.93 10.96 7.97
C TYR A 26 -4.33 11.29 7.43
N GLY A 27 -5.39 10.65 7.94
CA GLY A 27 -6.77 10.89 7.53
C GLY A 27 -7.06 10.47 6.09
N ILE A 28 -6.20 9.63 5.50
CA ILE A 28 -6.35 9.12 4.14
C ILE A 28 -7.08 7.79 4.21
N GLU A 29 -8.32 7.77 3.72
CA GLU A 29 -9.07 6.52 3.58
C GLU A 29 -8.28 5.55 2.71
N SER A 30 -8.10 4.34 3.21
CA SER A 30 -7.38 3.31 2.48
C SER A 30 -7.77 1.89 2.91
N GLY A 31 -7.59 0.92 2.01
CA GLY A 31 -7.94 -0.47 2.28
C GLY A 31 -7.76 -1.40 1.08
N THR A 32 -8.24 -2.62 1.21
CA THR A 32 -8.28 -3.61 0.11
C THR A 32 -9.68 -3.66 -0.49
N PHE A 33 -9.78 -3.44 -1.79
CA PHE A 33 -11.05 -3.45 -2.50
C PHE A 33 -10.91 -4.15 -3.84
N ASP A 34 -11.90 -4.96 -4.20
CA ASP A 34 -11.99 -5.50 -5.55
C ASP A 34 -12.17 -4.35 -6.55
N ALA A 35 -11.44 -4.39 -7.67
CA ALA A 35 -11.53 -3.36 -8.70
C ALA A 35 -12.97 -3.15 -9.22
N ASN A 36 -13.79 -4.22 -9.20
CA ASN A 36 -15.18 -4.20 -9.61
C ASN A 36 -16.14 -3.61 -8.56
N GLN A 37 -15.70 -3.48 -7.31
CA GLN A 37 -16.46 -2.87 -6.20
C GLN A 37 -16.10 -1.41 -5.97
N SER A 38 -15.32 -0.79 -6.87
CA SER A 38 -14.85 0.58 -6.71
C SER A 38 -15.95 1.65 -6.70
N ASN A 39 -17.17 1.33 -7.13
CA ASN A 39 -18.28 2.28 -7.21
C ASN A 39 -18.86 2.71 -5.83
N SER A 40 -18.57 1.97 -4.76
CA SER A 40 -19.01 2.30 -3.38
C SER A 40 -17.89 2.93 -2.54
N ILE A 41 -16.75 3.24 -3.15
CA ILE A 41 -15.57 3.78 -2.47
C ILE A 41 -15.61 5.31 -2.50
N ASP A 42 -15.25 5.94 -1.39
CA ASP A 42 -15.16 7.40 -1.33
C ASP A 42 -14.06 7.93 -2.27
N ALA A 43 -14.36 9.02 -2.98
CA ALA A 43 -13.42 9.68 -3.86
C ALA A 43 -12.20 10.21 -3.09
N GLY A 44 -11.02 9.76 -3.50
CA GLY A 44 -9.73 10.01 -2.84
C GLY A 44 -9.20 8.82 -2.03
N THR A 45 -9.95 7.74 -1.89
CA THR A 45 -9.50 6.53 -1.18
C THR A 45 -8.38 5.82 -1.95
N LEU A 46 -7.33 5.43 -1.24
CA LEU A 46 -6.27 4.57 -1.75
C LEU A 46 -6.64 3.10 -1.57
N TYR A 47 -6.55 2.31 -2.63
CA TYR A 47 -6.83 0.89 -2.49
C TYR A 47 -5.91 -0.02 -3.28
N ILE A 48 -5.86 -1.26 -2.84
CA ILE A 48 -5.13 -2.37 -3.44
C ILE A 48 -6.11 -3.51 -3.66
N SER A 49 -5.97 -4.23 -4.77
CA SER A 49 -6.78 -5.43 -5.00
C SER A 49 -6.34 -6.55 -4.04
N PRO A 50 -7.26 -7.33 -3.45
CA PRO A 50 -6.90 -8.56 -2.73
C PRO A 50 -6.01 -9.49 -3.57
N ASP A 51 -6.27 -9.60 -4.87
CA ASP A 51 -5.46 -10.40 -5.80
C ASP A 51 -4.01 -9.89 -5.88
N ASP A 52 -3.81 -8.56 -5.84
CA ASP A 52 -2.45 -8.00 -5.83
C ASP A 52 -1.75 -8.35 -4.52
N ILE A 53 -2.45 -8.35 -3.38
CA ILE A 53 -1.86 -8.77 -2.09
C ILE A 53 -1.48 -10.25 -2.11
N GLU A 54 -2.32 -11.12 -2.69
CA GLU A 54 -2.04 -12.56 -2.74
C GLU A 54 -0.88 -12.92 -3.67
N HIS A 55 -0.75 -12.22 -4.81
CA HIS A 55 0.24 -12.57 -5.84
C HIS A 55 1.52 -11.71 -5.80
N CYS A 56 1.52 -10.56 -5.15
CA CYS A 56 2.72 -9.72 -5.04
C CYS A 56 3.69 -10.17 -3.97
N PHE A 57 3.28 -11.01 -3.03
CA PHE A 57 4.11 -11.47 -1.93
C PHE A 57 4.32 -12.99 -1.99
N ASP A 58 5.51 -13.45 -1.65
CA ASP A 58 5.78 -14.89 -1.51
C ASP A 58 5.21 -15.46 -0.20
N LYS A 59 5.46 -16.75 0.04
CA LYS A 59 5.02 -17.45 1.25
C LYS A 59 5.69 -16.95 2.54
N GLU A 60 6.82 -16.25 2.42
CA GLU A 60 7.50 -15.58 3.51
C GLU A 60 7.04 -14.12 3.65
N GLY A 61 6.09 -13.70 2.80
CA GLY A 61 5.52 -12.37 2.76
C GLY A 61 6.50 -11.31 2.27
N LYS A 62 7.47 -11.68 1.43
CA LYS A 62 8.40 -10.76 0.74
C LYS A 62 7.86 -10.40 -0.64
N GLN A 63 8.00 -9.14 -1.04
CA GLN A 63 7.52 -8.69 -2.35
C GLN A 63 8.27 -9.39 -3.50
N LEU A 64 7.53 -10.04 -4.39
CA LEU A 64 7.99 -10.68 -5.63
C LEU A 64 7.62 -9.90 -6.91
N ALA A 65 6.56 -9.10 -6.86
CA ALA A 65 6.04 -8.38 -8.01
C ALA A 65 5.62 -6.94 -7.66
N LEU A 66 5.44 -6.11 -8.69
CA LEU A 66 5.01 -4.72 -8.52
C LEU A 66 3.60 -4.65 -7.90
N LEU A 67 3.47 -3.87 -6.82
CA LEU A 67 2.20 -3.67 -6.14
C LEU A 67 1.39 -2.60 -6.85
N SER A 68 0.15 -2.91 -7.21
CA SER A 68 -0.77 -1.93 -7.78
C SER A 68 -1.50 -1.15 -6.68
N ILE A 69 -1.35 0.16 -6.68
CA ILE A 69 -2.13 1.08 -5.85
C ILE A 69 -3.04 1.91 -6.75
N PHE A 70 -4.31 1.99 -6.39
CA PHE A 70 -5.33 2.74 -7.09
C PHE A 70 -5.80 3.93 -6.25
N VAL A 71 -6.13 5.04 -6.92
CA VAL A 71 -6.77 6.21 -6.30
C VAL A 71 -8.18 6.33 -6.85
N HIS A 72 -9.19 6.14 -5.99
CA HIS A 72 -10.57 6.29 -6.45
C HIS A 72 -10.85 7.76 -6.83
N GLN A 73 -11.28 8.01 -8.07
CA GLN A 73 -11.66 9.34 -8.57
C GLN A 73 -10.61 10.47 -8.31
N GLY A 74 -9.32 10.12 -8.27
CA GLY A 74 -8.21 11.03 -8.61
C GLY A 74 -7.91 12.23 -7.69
N LYS A 75 -8.23 12.20 -6.39
CA LYS A 75 -7.95 13.35 -5.49
C LYS A 75 -6.54 13.40 -4.91
N ILE A 76 -5.78 12.32 -4.98
CA ILE A 76 -4.40 12.22 -4.46
C ILE A 76 -3.46 12.12 -5.64
N ALA A 77 -2.45 12.99 -5.71
CA ALA A 77 -1.46 12.90 -6.76
C ALA A 77 -0.61 11.63 -6.57
N HIS A 78 -0.25 10.94 -7.65
CA HIS A 78 0.56 9.72 -7.56
C HIS A 78 1.88 9.92 -6.79
N SER A 79 2.52 11.08 -6.93
CA SER A 79 3.74 11.41 -6.17
C SER A 79 3.51 11.59 -4.67
N GLU A 80 2.29 11.90 -4.23
CA GLU A 80 1.95 12.00 -2.81
C GLU A 80 1.78 10.62 -2.17
N ILE A 81 1.38 9.60 -2.95
CA ILE A 81 1.27 8.22 -2.47
C ILE A 81 2.61 7.75 -1.90
N ILE A 82 3.71 8.01 -2.62
CA ILE A 82 5.06 7.66 -2.18
C ILE A 82 5.41 8.36 -0.87
N LYS A 83 5.21 9.68 -0.81
CA LYS A 83 5.48 10.46 0.41
C LYS A 83 4.65 9.95 1.59
N LEU A 84 3.41 9.54 1.36
CA LEU A 84 2.52 9.01 2.39
C LEU A 84 2.99 7.65 2.91
N ILE A 85 3.40 6.75 2.01
CA ILE A 85 3.99 5.45 2.38
C ILE A 85 5.28 5.67 3.17
N GLU A 86 6.20 6.48 2.68
CA GLU A 86 7.49 6.75 3.32
C GLU A 86 7.34 7.41 4.70
N LYS A 87 6.34 8.29 4.86
CA LYS A 87 6.01 8.89 6.16
C LYS A 87 5.56 7.89 7.23
N THR A 88 5.19 6.67 6.86
CA THR A 88 4.91 5.61 7.85
C THR A 88 6.19 5.06 8.48
N GLY A 89 7.33 5.24 7.81
CA GLY A 89 8.62 4.68 8.21
C GLY A 89 8.74 3.17 8.05
N LEU A 90 7.76 2.50 7.42
CA LEU A 90 7.74 1.05 7.22
C LEU A 90 8.37 0.61 5.89
N PHE A 91 8.33 1.49 4.89
CA PHE A 91 8.87 1.24 3.55
C PHE A 91 9.44 2.51 2.93
N SER A 92 10.45 2.33 2.10
CA SER A 92 10.73 3.22 0.98
C SER A 92 9.94 2.74 -0.23
N ALA A 93 9.42 3.66 -1.06
CA ALA A 93 8.56 3.30 -2.19
C ALA A 93 8.98 4.01 -3.47
N GLU A 94 8.86 3.31 -4.60
CA GLU A 94 9.17 3.86 -5.92
C GLU A 94 8.03 3.56 -6.90
N ILE A 95 7.62 4.56 -7.70
CA ILE A 95 6.67 4.35 -8.80
C ILE A 95 7.42 3.91 -10.04
N VAL A 96 7.15 2.68 -10.48
CA VAL A 96 7.73 2.10 -11.69
C VAL A 96 6.85 2.38 -12.90
N GLU A 97 5.52 2.30 -12.76
CA GLU A 97 4.58 2.51 -13.86
C GLU A 97 3.34 3.28 -13.38
N ARG A 98 2.78 4.14 -14.25
CA ARG A 98 1.51 4.84 -14.00
C ARG A 98 0.53 4.57 -15.13
N ASN A 99 -0.68 4.23 -14.77
CA ASN A 99 -1.82 4.16 -15.69
C ASN A 99 -2.84 5.22 -15.29
N ASN A 100 -2.80 6.37 -15.98
CA ASN A 100 -3.69 7.50 -15.71
C ASN A 100 -5.15 7.22 -16.08
N ILE A 101 -5.41 6.26 -16.99
CA ILE A 101 -6.78 5.89 -17.37
C ILE A 101 -7.46 5.16 -16.19
N LYS A 102 -6.70 4.34 -15.47
CA LYS A 102 -7.17 3.57 -14.31
C LYS A 102 -6.88 4.22 -12.96
N ASN A 103 -6.27 5.42 -12.94
CA ASN A 103 -5.71 6.05 -11.73
C ASN A 103 -4.88 5.09 -10.88
N GLN A 104 -4.03 4.30 -11.55
CA GLN A 104 -3.23 3.23 -10.95
C GLN A 104 -1.75 3.59 -10.99
N SER A 105 -1.03 3.32 -9.90
CA SER A 105 0.43 3.29 -9.86
C SER A 105 0.91 1.90 -9.49
N ARG A 106 1.88 1.38 -10.23
CA ARG A 106 2.61 0.18 -9.86
C ARG A 106 3.88 0.59 -9.15
N ILE A 107 4.06 0.07 -7.93
CA ILE A 107 5.16 0.47 -7.06
C ILE A 107 6.00 -0.72 -6.60
N VAL A 108 7.27 -0.44 -6.31
CA VAL A 108 8.14 -1.33 -5.53
C VAL A 108 8.23 -0.79 -4.12
N LEU A 109 8.15 -1.68 -3.14
CA LEU A 109 8.35 -1.42 -1.73
C LEU A 109 9.69 -2.02 -1.29
N SER A 110 10.50 -1.22 -0.62
CA SER A 110 11.71 -1.66 0.05
C SER A 110 11.51 -1.51 1.55
N SER A 111 11.49 -2.64 2.27
CA SER A 111 11.39 -2.64 3.74
C SER A 111 12.49 -1.75 4.32
N THR A 112 12.13 -0.80 5.16
CA THR A 112 13.11 0.00 5.90
C THR A 112 13.63 -0.84 7.06
N SER A 113 14.91 -1.21 7.01
CA SER A 113 15.61 -1.72 8.19
C SER A 113 15.76 -0.57 9.16
N SER A 114 15.05 -0.62 10.29
CA SER A 114 15.32 0.27 11.44
C SER A 114 16.64 -0.06 12.09
#